data_AF-A0AAD8W4E6-F1
#
_entry.id   AF-A0AAD8W4E6-F1
#
_cell.length_a   1.000
_cell.length_b   1.000
_cell.length_c   1.000
_cell.angle_alpha   90.00
_cell.angle_beta   90.00
_cell.angle_gamma   90.00
#
_symmetry.space_group_name_H-M   'P 1'
#
loop_
_entity.id
_entity.type
_entity.pdbx_description
1 polymer ?
#
loop_
_entity_poly.entity_id
_entity_poly.type
_entity_poly.pdbx_seq_one_letter_code
_entity_poly.pdbx_strand_id
1 'polypeptide(L)'
;MVEDLSWSYSCAVQSVGIGELLWRLRSLDLWTDDSAYVLRLNIDFSEYMHVDHDLIQKIALLPPFSVLHIVLAAYGHVFGAVVSNLLATYTSILSLKVVIWNFKRTQACPADCLCDESPNWRSQTIPMMSLEEIEIDGFEGTSHEVDFLKLLFRCATRMKRMTVRISHKLFPSDRGYKEMLSIFEANASVKCYVYRRSGWY
;
A
#
# COMPACT_ATOMS: atom_id res chain seq x y z
N MET A 1 -25.34 -17.97 -13.54
CA MET A 1 -24.42 -18.97 -12.97
C MET A 1 -23.17 -18.19 -12.63
N VAL A 2 -23.00 -17.79 -11.36
CA VAL A 2 -21.84 -17.02 -10.90
C VAL A 2 -20.82 -18.06 -10.46
N GLU A 3 -19.74 -18.22 -11.22
CA GLU A 3 -18.60 -19.00 -10.76
C GLU A 3 -17.85 -18.12 -9.75
N ASP A 4 -17.89 -18.53 -8.49
CA ASP A 4 -17.11 -17.92 -7.41
C ASP A 4 -15.66 -18.37 -7.58
N LEU A 5 -14.88 -17.60 -8.34
CA LEU A 5 -13.48 -17.88 -8.64
C LEU A 5 -12.61 -17.29 -7.51
N SER A 6 -12.51 -18.04 -6.42
CA SER A 6 -11.55 -17.77 -5.34
C SER A 6 -10.30 -18.63 -5.52
N TRP A 7 -9.14 -18.00 -5.67
CA TRP A 7 -7.84 -18.63 -5.76
C TRP A 7 -6.88 -18.03 -4.73
N SER A 8 -6.22 -18.88 -3.95
CA SER A 8 -5.22 -18.45 -2.96
C SER A 8 -3.92 -19.21 -3.19
N TYR A 9 -2.81 -18.47 -3.24
CA TYR A 9 -1.48 -19.02 -3.33
C TYR A 9 -0.63 -18.56 -2.15
N SER A 10 -0.15 -19.52 -1.38
CA SER A 10 0.83 -19.29 -0.33
C SER A 10 2.23 -19.46 -0.92
N CYS A 11 3.07 -18.41 -0.83
CA CYS A 11 4.47 -18.53 -1.22
C CYS A 11 5.21 -19.39 -0.18
N ALA A 12 5.62 -20.60 -0.57
CA ALA A 12 6.42 -21.47 0.30
C ALA A 12 7.85 -20.92 0.43
N VAL A 13 8.10 -20.14 1.49
CA VAL A 13 9.42 -19.75 2.05
C VAL A 13 10.41 -19.04 1.10
N GLN A 14 10.11 -18.93 -0.18
CA GLN A 14 10.89 -18.23 -1.19
C GLN A 14 10.13 -16.98 -1.59
N SER A 15 10.83 -15.88 -1.42
CA SER A 15 10.25 -14.61 -1.05
C SER A 15 10.35 -13.70 -2.25
N VAL A 16 9.22 -13.23 -2.73
CA VAL A 16 9.26 -12.28 -3.83
C VAL A 16 9.75 -10.96 -3.29
N GLY A 17 10.94 -10.55 -3.71
CA GLY A 17 11.44 -9.20 -3.55
C GLY A 17 10.65 -8.25 -4.43
N ILE A 18 9.99 -7.27 -3.83
CA ILE A 18 9.41 -6.13 -4.56
C ILE A 18 10.28 -4.92 -4.24
N GLY A 19 11.22 -4.60 -5.13
CA GLY A 19 12.23 -3.56 -4.91
C GLY A 19 13.52 -4.07 -4.25
N GLU A 20 14.32 -3.14 -3.69
CA GLU A 20 15.61 -3.43 -3.07
C GLU A 20 15.44 -4.23 -1.75
N LEU A 21 15.60 -5.55 -1.88
CA LEU A 21 16.08 -6.55 -0.90
C LEU A 21 15.37 -6.75 0.46
N LEU A 22 14.36 -5.96 0.84
CA LEU A 22 13.83 -6.01 2.23
C LEU A 22 12.33 -6.32 2.39
N TRP A 23 11.57 -6.40 1.29
CA TRP A 23 10.13 -6.69 1.33
C TRP A 23 9.82 -8.03 0.68
N ARG A 24 9.07 -8.89 1.39
CA ARG A 24 8.67 -10.23 0.94
C ARG A 24 7.18 -10.32 0.71
N LEU A 25 6.76 -10.88 -0.43
CA LEU A 25 5.40 -11.41 -0.58
C LEU A 25 5.23 -12.73 0.18
N ARG A 26 4.28 -12.78 1.12
CA ARG A 26 3.89 -13.96 1.90
C ARG A 26 2.84 -14.81 1.21
N SER A 27 1.80 -14.15 0.69
CA SER A 27 0.73 -14.81 -0.02
C SER A 27 0.08 -13.84 -0.98
N LEU A 28 -0.55 -14.41 -1.99
CA LEU A 28 -1.35 -13.73 -2.97
C LEU A 28 -2.71 -14.42 -3.03
N ASP A 29 -3.76 -13.63 -2.85
CA ASP A 29 -5.14 -14.09 -2.92
C ASP A 29 -5.83 -13.34 -4.07
N LEU A 30 -6.62 -14.04 -4.88
CA LEU A 30 -7.44 -13.47 -5.93
C LEU A 30 -8.87 -13.99 -5.75
N TRP A 31 -9.82 -13.08 -5.62
CA TRP A 31 -11.24 -13.45 -5.55
C TRP A 31 -12.10 -12.42 -6.29
N THR A 32 -13.37 -12.75 -6.45
CA THR A 32 -14.38 -11.85 -7.00
C THR A 32 -15.20 -11.20 -5.89
N ASP A 33 -15.33 -9.87 -5.94
CA ASP A 33 -16.18 -9.07 -5.04
C ASP A 33 -17.05 -8.14 -5.89
N ASP A 34 -18.37 -8.24 -5.78
CA ASP A 34 -19.34 -7.48 -6.60
C ASP A 34 -19.03 -7.47 -8.12
N SER A 35 -18.57 -8.60 -8.66
CA SER A 35 -18.15 -8.78 -10.07
C SER A 35 -16.82 -8.10 -10.47
N ALA A 36 -16.07 -7.55 -9.51
CA ALA A 36 -14.70 -7.09 -9.72
C ALA A 36 -13.70 -8.14 -9.20
N TYR A 37 -12.63 -8.39 -9.97
CA TYR A 37 -11.51 -9.17 -9.46
C TYR A 37 -10.67 -8.33 -8.50
N VAL A 38 -10.43 -8.88 -7.32
CA VAL A 38 -9.62 -8.29 -6.26
C VAL A 38 -8.34 -9.09 -6.11
N LEU A 39 -7.20 -8.45 -6.39
CA LEU A 39 -5.89 -9.00 -6.09
C LEU A 39 -5.43 -8.52 -4.73
N ARG A 40 -5.19 -9.44 -3.80
CA ARG A 40 -4.58 -9.14 -2.50
C ARG A 40 -3.17 -9.65 -2.40
N LEU A 41 -2.29 -8.78 -1.95
CA LEU A 41 -0.89 -9.06 -1.69
C LEU A 41 -0.62 -8.90 -0.20
N ASN A 42 -0.19 -9.96 0.47
CA ASN A 42 0.29 -9.88 1.85
C ASN A 42 1.80 -9.78 1.82
N ILE A 43 2.35 -8.66 2.28
CA ILE A 43 3.77 -8.34 2.19
C ILE A 43 4.30 -8.02 3.59
N ASP A 44 5.45 -8.58 3.95
CA ASP A 44 6.14 -8.27 5.20
C ASP A 44 7.58 -7.81 4.98
N PHE A 45 8.06 -6.96 5.89
CA PHE A 45 9.47 -6.60 5.93
C PHE A 45 10.32 -7.78 6.46
N SER A 46 11.45 -8.06 5.84
CA SER A 46 12.37 -9.13 6.22
C SER A 46 13.83 -8.79 5.90
N GLU A 47 14.69 -8.81 6.92
CA GLU A 47 16.12 -8.47 6.82
C GLU A 47 16.97 -9.55 6.12
N TYR A 48 16.40 -10.72 5.84
CA TYR A 48 17.07 -11.84 5.17
C TYR A 48 16.30 -12.22 3.92
N MET A 49 16.73 -11.88 2.69
CA MET A 49 16.08 -12.40 1.48
C MET A 49 16.98 -12.65 0.26
N HIS A 50 16.69 -13.77 -0.42
CA HIS A 50 17.06 -14.09 -1.81
C HIS A 50 15.94 -13.65 -2.76
N VAL A 51 16.30 -13.12 -3.94
CA VAL A 51 15.36 -12.62 -4.95
C VAL A 51 14.79 -13.79 -5.76
N ASP A 52 13.48 -14.00 -5.69
CA ASP A 52 12.75 -14.79 -6.67
C ASP A 52 12.14 -13.87 -7.74
N HIS A 53 12.56 -14.05 -9.00
CA HIS A 53 12.13 -13.25 -10.16
C HIS A 53 10.76 -13.67 -10.72
N ASP A 54 10.07 -14.62 -10.08
CA ASP A 54 8.89 -15.28 -10.65
C ASP A 54 7.54 -14.60 -10.35
N LEU A 55 7.45 -13.61 -9.45
CA LEU A 55 6.14 -12.98 -9.15
C LEU A 55 5.55 -12.21 -10.34
N ILE A 56 6.40 -11.49 -11.08
CA ILE A 56 5.92 -10.75 -12.26
C ILE A 56 5.33 -11.73 -13.26
N GLN A 57 5.96 -12.91 -13.43
CA GLN A 57 5.44 -13.97 -14.28
C GLN A 57 4.14 -14.56 -13.72
N LYS A 58 4.07 -14.86 -12.41
CA LYS A 58 2.86 -15.38 -11.76
C LYS A 58 1.68 -14.41 -11.83
N ILE A 59 1.93 -13.11 -11.69
CA ILE A 59 0.87 -12.10 -11.79
C ILE A 59 0.43 -11.88 -13.24
N ALA A 60 1.33 -12.02 -14.21
CA ALA A 60 0.97 -11.94 -15.63
C ALA A 60 -0.04 -13.03 -16.07
N LEU A 61 -0.12 -14.14 -15.32
CA LEU A 61 -1.07 -15.23 -15.57
C LEU A 61 -2.45 -15.01 -14.91
N LEU A 62 -2.61 -13.98 -14.09
CA LEU A 62 -3.87 -13.69 -13.42
C LEU A 62 -4.86 -13.01 -14.40
N PRO A 63 -6.18 -13.25 -14.24
CA PRO A 63 -7.17 -12.49 -14.99
C PRO A 63 -7.05 -10.99 -14.68
N PRO A 64 -7.50 -10.12 -15.60
CA PRO A 64 -7.51 -8.68 -15.36
C PRO A 64 -8.27 -8.33 -14.08
N PHE A 65 -7.63 -7.57 -13.21
CA PHE A 65 -8.21 -7.09 -11.95
C PHE A 65 -8.29 -5.57 -11.91
N SER A 66 -9.25 -5.07 -11.15
CA SER A 66 -9.50 -3.63 -11.00
C SER A 66 -9.27 -3.15 -9.57
N VAL A 67 -9.15 -4.06 -8.60
CA VAL A 67 -8.90 -3.73 -7.20
C VAL A 67 -7.58 -4.35 -6.74
N LEU A 68 -6.70 -3.53 -6.19
CA LEU A 68 -5.46 -3.97 -5.55
C LEU A 68 -5.54 -3.75 -4.05
N HIS A 69 -5.42 -4.83 -3.28
CA HIS A 69 -5.43 -4.81 -1.82
C HIS A 69 -4.05 -5.21 -1.28
N ILE A 70 -3.30 -4.27 -0.74
CA ILE A 70 -1.98 -4.49 -0.17
C ILE A 70 -2.09 -4.53 1.35
N VAL A 71 -1.66 -5.63 1.97
CA VAL A 71 -1.53 -5.76 3.42
C VAL A 71 -0.05 -5.76 3.76
N LEU A 72 0.39 -4.73 4.48
CA LEU A 72 1.79 -4.48 4.82
C LEU A 72 2.04 -4.73 6.30
N ALA A 73 2.84 -5.73 6.62
CA ALA A 73 3.50 -5.82 7.92
C ALA A 73 4.82 -5.04 7.85
N ALA A 74 4.73 -3.72 8.09
CA ALA A 74 5.82 -2.79 7.85
C ALA A 74 6.81 -2.71 9.03
N TYR A 75 6.40 -3.06 10.25
CA TYR A 75 7.24 -3.01 11.45
C TYR A 75 7.98 -1.66 11.63
N GLY A 76 7.36 -0.55 11.21
CA GLY A 76 7.96 0.79 11.28
C GLY A 76 8.96 1.13 10.17
N HIS A 77 9.16 0.26 9.19
CA HIS A 77 9.99 0.51 8.01
C HIS A 77 9.27 1.32 6.93
N VAL A 78 10.06 2.09 6.16
CA VAL A 78 9.56 2.85 5.02
C VAL A 78 9.13 1.88 3.91
N PHE A 79 7.87 1.97 3.48
CA PHE A 79 7.27 1.10 2.46
C PHE A 79 6.99 1.81 1.13
N GLY A 80 7.27 3.11 1.03
CA GLY A 80 6.85 3.91 -0.12
C GLY A 80 7.38 3.39 -1.45
N ALA A 81 8.64 2.94 -1.48
CA ALA A 81 9.26 2.37 -2.68
C ALA A 81 8.57 1.08 -3.14
N VAL A 82 8.35 0.13 -2.23
CA VAL A 82 7.73 -1.17 -2.56
C VAL A 82 6.31 -1.00 -3.11
N VAL A 83 5.49 -0.17 -2.45
CA VAL A 83 4.10 0.08 -2.90
C VAL A 83 4.09 0.83 -4.22
N SER A 84 4.97 1.81 -4.39
CA SER A 84 5.03 2.56 -5.63
C SER A 84 5.42 1.71 -6.83
N ASN A 85 6.36 0.77 -6.66
CA ASN A 85 6.74 -0.17 -7.71
C ASN A 85 5.55 -1.06 -8.13
N LEU A 86 4.73 -1.51 -7.17
CA LEU A 86 3.49 -2.22 -7.48
C LEU A 86 2.51 -1.35 -8.27
N LEU A 87 2.32 -0.09 -7.86
CA LEU A 87 1.42 0.84 -8.56
C LEU A 87 1.92 1.18 -9.97
N ALA A 88 3.24 1.22 -10.18
CA ALA A 88 3.83 1.37 -11.51
C ALA A 88 3.63 0.13 -12.39
N THR A 89 3.47 -1.05 -11.78
CA THR A 89 3.21 -2.31 -12.48
C THR A 89 1.72 -2.43 -12.85
N TYR A 90 0.81 -1.99 -11.97
CA TYR A 90 -0.64 -2.17 -12.11
C TYR A 90 -1.36 -0.84 -12.34
N THR A 91 -1.17 -0.28 -13.52
CA THR A 91 -1.64 1.09 -13.87
C THR A 91 -3.14 1.17 -14.20
N SER A 92 -3.78 0.03 -14.48
CA SER A 92 -5.19 -0.07 -14.84
C SER A 92 -6.15 -0.26 -13.67
N ILE A 93 -5.64 -0.34 -12.44
CA ILE A 93 -6.49 -0.51 -11.25
C ILE A 93 -7.37 0.72 -11.04
N LEU A 94 -8.60 0.48 -10.60
CA LEU A 94 -9.59 1.51 -10.27
C LEU A 94 -9.60 1.80 -8.77
N SER A 95 -9.27 0.81 -7.95
CA SER A 95 -9.31 0.92 -6.49
C SER A 95 -8.05 0.35 -5.84
N LEU A 96 -7.53 1.08 -4.86
CA LEU A 96 -6.39 0.69 -4.04
C LEU A 96 -6.80 0.65 -2.57
N LYS A 97 -6.54 -0.48 -1.91
CA LYS A 97 -6.63 -0.60 -0.45
C LYS A 97 -5.26 -0.93 0.11
N VAL A 98 -4.78 -0.14 1.06
CA VAL A 98 -3.51 -0.38 1.77
C VAL A 98 -3.81 -0.53 3.26
N VAL A 99 -3.50 -1.69 3.82
CA VAL A 99 -3.62 -1.94 5.26
C VAL A 99 -2.23 -2.04 5.87
N ILE A 100 -1.90 -1.08 6.72
CA ILE A 100 -0.61 -0.96 7.39
C ILE A 100 -0.71 -1.59 8.79
N TRP A 101 0.15 -2.57 9.03
CA TRP A 101 0.33 -3.26 10.30
C TRP A 101 1.70 -2.89 10.87
N ASN A 102 1.72 -1.84 11.69
CA ASN A 102 2.88 -1.49 12.49
C ASN A 102 2.80 -2.20 13.84
N PHE A 103 3.34 -3.43 13.86
CA PHE A 103 3.62 -4.12 15.12
C PHE A 103 4.57 -3.27 15.96
N LYS A 104 4.43 -3.32 17.29
CA LYS A 104 5.24 -2.53 18.22
C LYS A 104 6.73 -2.85 18.03
N ARG A 105 7.44 -2.00 17.29
CA ARG A 105 8.88 -1.84 17.45
C ARG A 105 9.12 -0.73 18.46
N THR A 106 10.14 -0.90 19.29
CA THR A 106 10.61 0.09 20.26
C THR A 106 11.41 1.22 19.59
N GLN A 107 11.75 1.10 18.30
CA GLN A 107 12.61 2.02 17.55
C GLN A 107 12.11 2.26 16.12
N ALA A 108 12.32 3.47 15.60
CA ALA A 108 12.01 3.87 14.22
C ALA A 108 12.91 3.16 13.18
N CYS A 109 12.56 3.17 11.88
CA CYS A 109 13.48 2.69 10.81
C CYS A 109 14.81 3.45 10.97
N PRO A 110 15.96 2.75 11.08
CA PRO A 110 17.27 3.39 11.12
C PRO A 110 17.50 4.26 9.88
N ALA A 111 18.28 5.34 10.02
CA ALA A 111 18.55 6.28 8.93
C ALA A 111 19.35 5.66 7.77
N ASP A 112 20.12 4.60 8.07
CA ASP A 112 20.93 3.79 7.16
C ASP A 112 20.20 2.53 6.68
N CYS A 113 18.91 2.39 6.97
CA CYS A 113 18.16 1.24 6.51
C CYS A 113 17.87 1.34 5.02
N LEU A 114 18.15 0.26 4.27
CA LEU A 114 17.83 0.15 2.85
C LEU A 114 16.30 0.23 2.57
N CYS A 115 15.46 0.26 3.63
CA CYS A 115 14.01 0.49 3.56
C CYS A 115 13.67 1.78 2.78
N ASP A 116 14.56 2.78 2.85
CA ASP A 116 14.36 4.11 2.27
C ASP A 116 15.43 4.48 1.22
N GLU A 117 16.27 3.53 0.81
CA GLU A 117 17.40 3.79 -0.09
C GLU A 117 16.99 4.13 -1.51
N SER A 118 15.76 3.81 -1.94
CA SER A 118 15.22 4.24 -3.23
C SER A 118 14.88 5.74 -3.18
N PRO A 119 15.80 6.66 -3.52
CA PRO A 119 15.68 8.06 -3.10
C PRO A 119 14.55 8.79 -3.83
N ASN A 120 14.18 8.24 -4.99
CA ASN A 120 13.28 8.88 -5.93
C ASN A 120 11.82 8.48 -5.71
N TRP A 121 11.51 7.55 -4.80
CA TRP A 121 10.12 7.10 -4.69
C TRP A 121 9.17 8.23 -4.26
N ARG A 122 9.67 9.23 -3.52
CA ARG A 122 8.87 10.40 -3.10
C ARG A 122 8.59 11.38 -4.24
N SER A 123 9.47 11.44 -5.24
CA SER A 123 9.41 12.40 -6.35
C SER A 123 8.99 11.78 -7.68
N GLN A 124 8.94 10.45 -7.79
CA GLN A 124 8.58 9.76 -9.02
C GLN A 124 7.15 10.07 -9.49
N THR A 125 6.97 10.04 -10.80
CA THR A 125 5.65 10.14 -11.43
C THR A 125 5.21 8.75 -11.86
N ILE A 126 4.15 8.24 -11.24
CA ILE A 126 3.61 6.92 -11.53
C ILE A 126 2.33 7.10 -12.35
N PRO A 127 2.16 6.43 -13.49
CA PRO A 127 0.97 6.55 -14.32
C PRO A 127 -0.24 5.84 -13.69
N MET A 128 -0.86 6.45 -12.67
CA MET A 128 -2.06 5.96 -11.99
C MET A 128 -3.35 6.51 -12.63
N MET A 129 -3.44 6.47 -13.96
CA MET A 129 -4.45 7.19 -14.73
C MET A 129 -5.87 6.62 -14.60
N SER A 130 -6.04 5.46 -13.99
CA SER A 130 -7.35 4.82 -13.79
C SER A 130 -7.80 4.82 -12.33
N LEU A 131 -6.91 5.16 -11.40
CA LEU A 131 -7.17 5.01 -9.97
C LEU A 131 -8.16 6.08 -9.49
N GLU A 132 -9.35 5.64 -9.07
CA GLU A 132 -10.45 6.52 -8.66
C GLU A 132 -10.68 6.49 -7.14
N GLU A 133 -10.39 5.36 -6.49
CA GLU A 133 -10.68 5.15 -5.08
C GLU A 133 -9.46 4.64 -4.32
N ILE A 134 -9.20 5.25 -3.16
CA ILE A 134 -8.11 4.82 -2.28
C ILE A 134 -8.60 4.70 -0.84
N GLU A 135 -8.25 3.58 -0.20
CA GLU A 135 -8.42 3.35 1.22
C GLU A 135 -7.06 3.05 1.86
N ILE A 136 -6.71 3.78 2.93
CA ILE A 136 -5.56 3.47 3.79
C ILE A 136 -6.09 3.16 5.19
N ASP A 137 -5.71 2.01 5.73
CA ASP A 137 -6.02 1.60 7.09
C ASP A 137 -4.75 1.41 7.93
N GLY A 138 -4.76 1.90 9.17
CA GLY A 138 -3.62 1.83 10.08
C GLY A 138 -2.65 3.01 9.96
N PHE A 139 -3.09 4.14 9.40
CA PHE A 139 -2.25 5.32 9.24
C PHE A 139 -1.81 5.89 10.61
N GLU A 140 -0.50 5.94 10.85
CA GLU A 140 0.13 6.45 12.07
C GLU A 140 0.68 7.87 11.89
N GLY A 141 0.67 8.42 10.68
CA GLY A 141 1.09 9.81 10.42
C GLY A 141 2.59 10.02 10.49
N THR A 142 3.37 8.97 10.20
CA THR A 142 4.83 9.09 10.07
C THR A 142 5.19 9.94 8.84
N SER A 143 6.42 10.46 8.78
CA SER A 143 6.88 11.26 7.63
C SER A 143 6.73 10.51 6.30
N HIS A 144 7.10 9.23 6.25
CA HIS A 144 7.00 8.43 5.04
C HIS A 144 5.56 8.09 4.65
N GLU A 145 4.66 7.91 5.62
CA GLU A 145 3.23 7.73 5.32
C GLU A 145 2.61 9.01 4.74
N VAL A 146 3.00 10.18 5.26
CA VAL A 146 2.58 11.48 4.71
C VAL A 146 3.16 11.70 3.31
N ASP A 147 4.42 11.32 3.07
CA ASP A 147 5.03 11.41 1.74
C ASP A 147 4.34 10.47 0.74
N PHE A 148 3.87 9.30 1.20
CA PHE A 148 3.04 8.41 0.39
C PHE A 148 1.70 9.06 0.02
N LEU A 149 1.03 9.77 0.94
CA LEU A 149 -0.16 10.56 0.59
C LEU A 149 0.14 11.60 -0.49
N LYS A 150 1.24 12.37 -0.35
CA LYS A 150 1.65 13.36 -1.36
C LYS A 150 1.87 12.73 -2.73
N LEU A 151 2.51 11.55 -2.77
CA LEU A 151 2.68 10.79 -4.01
C LEU A 151 1.33 10.43 -4.64
N LEU A 152 0.39 9.90 -3.86
CA LEU A 152 -0.94 9.51 -4.35
C LEU A 152 -1.71 10.70 -4.93
N PHE A 153 -1.79 11.82 -4.20
CA PHE A 153 -2.48 13.03 -4.70
C PHE A 153 -1.81 13.62 -5.94
N ARG A 154 -0.49 13.52 -6.05
CA ARG A 154 0.24 13.98 -7.24
C ARG A 154 -0.02 13.09 -8.46
N CYS A 155 -0.04 11.77 -8.28
CA CYS A 155 -0.03 10.82 -9.39
C CYS A 155 -1.43 10.34 -9.81
N ALA A 156 -2.36 10.20 -8.87
CA ALA A 156 -3.72 9.70 -9.11
C ALA A 156 -4.67 10.85 -9.51
N THR A 157 -4.46 11.40 -10.71
CA THR A 157 -5.19 12.58 -11.19
C THR A 157 -6.71 12.39 -11.36
N ARG A 158 -7.18 11.13 -11.40
CA ARG A 158 -8.61 10.78 -11.47
C ARG A 158 -9.19 10.32 -10.14
N MET A 159 -8.42 10.42 -9.05
CA MET A 159 -8.90 10.06 -7.71
C MET A 159 -10.14 10.89 -7.36
N LYS A 160 -11.24 10.20 -7.05
CA LYS A 160 -12.52 10.80 -6.63
C LYS A 160 -12.70 10.73 -5.12
N ARG A 161 -12.16 9.67 -4.50
CA ARG A 161 -12.38 9.35 -3.09
C ARG A 161 -11.12 8.83 -2.41
N MET A 162 -10.80 9.42 -1.26
CA MET A 162 -9.75 8.99 -0.36
C MET A 162 -10.37 8.69 1.01
N THR A 163 -10.11 7.51 1.57
CA THR A 163 -10.52 7.15 2.93
C THR A 163 -9.29 6.78 3.74
N VAL A 164 -9.10 7.43 4.89
CA VAL A 164 -8.03 7.10 5.83
C VAL A 164 -8.62 6.66 7.16
N ARG A 165 -8.30 5.44 7.59
CA ARG A 165 -8.53 4.95 8.95
C ARG A 165 -7.25 5.12 9.75
N ILE A 166 -7.24 6.10 10.65
CA ILE A 166 -6.09 6.41 11.48
C ILE A 166 -5.93 5.40 12.61
N SER A 167 -4.69 5.06 12.92
CA SER A 167 -4.29 4.25 14.07
C SER A 167 -4.73 4.90 15.38
N HIS A 168 -4.94 4.08 16.41
CA HIS A 168 -5.23 4.56 17.77
C HIS A 168 -4.09 5.38 18.39
N LYS A 169 -2.89 5.29 17.80
CA LYS A 169 -1.69 6.01 18.23
C LYS A 169 -1.59 7.43 17.66
N LEU A 170 -2.39 7.78 16.65
CA LEU A 170 -2.34 9.09 16.00
C LEU A 170 -3.39 10.02 16.65
N PHE A 171 -2.93 11.16 17.17
CA PHE A 171 -3.75 12.17 17.83
C PHE A 171 -3.85 13.46 17.01
N PRO A 172 -4.92 14.26 17.19
CA PRO A 172 -5.09 15.52 16.45
C PRO A 172 -3.98 16.56 16.67
N SER A 173 -3.27 16.50 17.79
CA SER A 173 -2.13 17.35 18.10
C SER A 173 -0.91 17.04 17.24
N ASP A 174 -0.81 15.81 16.74
CA ASP A 174 0.39 15.29 16.10
C ASP A 174 0.61 15.94 14.74
N ARG A 175 1.88 16.15 14.43
CA ARG A 175 2.29 16.79 13.18
C ARG A 175 1.77 16.06 11.95
N GLY A 176 1.86 14.72 11.92
CA GLY A 176 1.39 13.91 10.81
C GLY A 176 -0.12 14.01 10.57
N TYR A 177 -0.92 14.13 11.64
CA TYR A 177 -2.36 14.34 11.52
C TYR A 177 -2.68 15.69 10.88
N LYS A 178 -2.01 16.76 11.34
CA LYS A 178 -2.18 18.10 10.78
C LYS A 178 -1.73 18.18 9.32
N GLU A 179 -0.59 17.58 8.98
CA GLU A 179 -0.10 17.53 7.60
C GLU A 179 -1.05 16.77 6.68
N MET A 180 -1.61 15.64 7.13
CA MET A 180 -2.65 14.91 6.37
C MET A 180 -3.86 15.81 6.08
N LEU A 181 -4.37 16.53 7.07
CA LEU A 181 -5.50 17.45 6.87
C LEU A 181 -5.16 18.58 5.89
N SER A 182 -3.98 19.19 6.00
CA SER A 182 -3.53 20.21 5.05
C SER A 182 -3.43 19.68 3.62
N ILE A 183 -3.00 18.43 3.42
CA ILE A 183 -3.00 17.77 2.10
C ILE A 183 -4.44 17.65 1.58
N PHE A 184 -5.39 17.22 2.42
CA PHE A 184 -6.78 17.06 2.00
C PHE A 184 -7.42 18.41 1.65
N GLU A 185 -7.18 19.44 2.45
CA GLU A 185 -7.64 20.82 2.19
C GLU A 185 -7.08 21.37 0.87
N ALA A 186 -5.80 21.11 0.59
CA ALA A 186 -5.18 21.52 -0.67
C ALA A 186 -5.71 20.76 -1.91
N ASN A 187 -6.38 19.62 -1.71
CA ASN A 187 -6.91 18.75 -2.76
C ASN A 187 -8.43 18.62 -2.68
N ALA A 188 -9.13 19.75 -2.56
CA ALA A 188 -10.58 19.83 -2.34
C ALA A 188 -11.46 19.19 -3.44
N SER A 189 -10.90 18.87 -4.62
CA SER A 189 -11.59 18.11 -5.67
C SER A 189 -11.85 16.65 -5.30
N VAL A 190 -11.11 16.10 -4.33
CA VAL A 190 -11.21 14.71 -3.88
C VAL A 190 -12.01 14.65 -2.59
N LYS A 191 -13.01 13.76 -2.53
CA LYS A 191 -13.76 13.51 -1.30
C LYS A 191 -12.90 12.72 -0.32
N CYS A 192 -12.41 13.39 0.73
CA CYS A 192 -11.55 12.80 1.74
C CYS A 192 -12.33 12.50 3.02
N TYR A 193 -12.20 11.27 3.55
CA TYR A 193 -12.84 10.84 4.79
C TYR A 193 -11.79 10.33 5.77
N VAL A 194 -11.90 10.75 7.04
CA VAL A 194 -11.03 10.30 8.13
C VAL A 194 -11.87 9.60 9.17
N TYR A 195 -11.49 8.37 9.50
CA TYR A 195 -12.13 7.58 10.56
C TYR A 195 -11.07 7.13 11.55
N ARG A 196 -11.46 6.91 12.81
CA ARG A 196 -10.63 6.13 13.72
C ARG A 196 -10.78 4.66 13.40
N ARG A 197 -9.66 3.92 13.39
CA ARG A 197 -9.69 2.46 13.31
C ARG A 197 -10.39 1.91 14.56
N SER A 198 -11.55 1.27 14.37
CA SER A 198 -12.19 0.50 15.43
C SER A 198 -11.30 -0.71 15.76
N GLY A 199 -10.93 -0.87 17.03
CA GLY A 199 -9.98 -1.90 17.45
C GLY A 199 -10.48 -3.31 17.17
N TRP A 200 -9.64 -4.14 16.56
CA TRP A 200 -9.68 -5.58 16.77
C TRP A 200 -8.57 -5.87 17.79
N TYR A 201 -8.98 -6.22 19.00
CA TYR A 201 -8.09 -6.63 20.10
C TYR A 201 -7.61 -8.06 19.89
#